data_AF-A0A5N7J2X8-F1
#
_entry.id   AF-A0A5N7J2X8-F1
#
_cell.length_a   1.000
_cell.length_b   1.000
_cell.length_c   1.000
_cell.angle_alpha   90.00
_cell.angle_beta   90.00
_cell.angle_gamma   90.00
#
_symmetry.space_group_name_H-M   'P 1'
#
loop_
_entity.id
_entity.type
_entity.pdbx_description
1 polymer ?
#
loop_
_entity_poly.entity_id
_entity_poly.type
_entity_poly.pdbx_seq_one_letter_code
_entity_poly.pdbx_strand_id
1 'polypeptide(L)'
;MSEFFNVTLDDVLLDDSIVSSKIGWSSEKILREIIDKRITKFEELSDVDVVNKKDKQIVVFSGDTNRFTTIDLRQIGDESGLSLKQISKMSVIGSPTVPKVVDIPINTIDFKVPRVNVLRFQLGDQNVIKTETSFNNGESNDFVLDNKLVFDGTVHLNNNYEYKMKVEEVSEKYDIYSVELDFSDFKAIKEIVQIDKGLDKYVLIKSIPSDRLMIPIGDMNLSSVQHIDKFQLKSFGKNGKIISSSDCGETWATWYGGAWKDINLSLDNVKTYGMNIDTFNSVGEHWNDIITAKKIRFAYLLQQDDIDYNESYDELTIQYDSQGEWIQAKENEYDVVYASNTLLQVKIYFSGDVKINY
;
A
#
# COMPACT_ATOMS: atom_id res chain seq x y z
N MET A 1 -10.75 -5.34 -53.66
CA MET A 1 -10.82 -6.59 -52.88
C MET A 1 -9.97 -7.61 -53.61
N SER A 2 -9.07 -8.30 -52.91
CA SER A 2 -8.25 -9.37 -53.51
C SER A 2 -9.19 -10.43 -54.08
N GLU A 3 -8.96 -10.89 -55.31
CA GLU A 3 -9.70 -12.02 -55.90
C GLU A 3 -9.49 -13.34 -55.13
N PHE A 4 -8.59 -13.34 -54.13
CA PHE A 4 -8.13 -14.52 -53.39
C PHE A 4 -8.49 -14.50 -51.90
N PHE A 5 -9.09 -13.42 -51.39
CA PHE A 5 -9.49 -13.31 -49.99
C PHE A 5 -10.91 -12.76 -49.90
N ASN A 6 -11.83 -13.56 -49.35
CA ASN A 6 -13.14 -13.06 -48.97
C ASN A 6 -13.11 -12.75 -47.48
N VAL A 7 -13.14 -11.46 -47.14
CA VAL A 7 -13.11 -10.99 -45.76
C VAL A 7 -14.55 -10.71 -45.34
N THR A 8 -15.12 -11.58 -44.51
CA THR A 8 -16.32 -11.24 -43.74
C THR A 8 -15.89 -10.56 -42.43
N LEU A 9 -16.83 -9.89 -41.75
CA LEU A 9 -16.55 -9.03 -40.59
C LEU A 9 -15.75 -9.71 -39.46
N ASP A 10 -15.76 -11.05 -39.38
CA ASP A 10 -15.10 -11.81 -38.32
C ASP A 10 -14.13 -12.91 -38.81
N ASP A 11 -14.01 -13.20 -40.12
CA ASP A 11 -13.15 -14.28 -40.62
C ASP A 11 -12.60 -14.02 -42.04
N VAL A 12 -11.38 -14.52 -42.30
CA VAL A 12 -10.79 -14.59 -43.64
C VAL A 12 -10.99 -15.99 -44.20
N LEU A 13 -11.89 -16.15 -45.16
CA LEU A 13 -12.09 -17.43 -45.86
C LEU A 13 -11.10 -17.54 -47.03
N LEU A 14 -10.31 -18.62 -47.01
CA LEU A 14 -9.38 -18.99 -48.09
C LEU A 14 -10.13 -19.83 -49.13
N ASP A 15 -10.00 -19.46 -50.40
CA ASP A 15 -10.52 -20.23 -51.53
C ASP A 15 -9.37 -20.76 -52.39
N ASP A 16 -8.94 -21.98 -52.09
CA ASP A 16 -7.86 -22.65 -52.80
C ASP A 16 -8.28 -23.29 -54.13
N SER A 17 -9.55 -23.18 -54.51
CA SER A 17 -10.00 -23.60 -55.84
C SER A 17 -9.53 -22.66 -56.95
N ILE A 18 -9.06 -21.46 -56.58
CA ILE A 18 -8.59 -20.42 -57.50
C ILE A 18 -7.08 -20.20 -57.28
N VAL A 19 -6.28 -20.50 -58.30
CA VAL A 19 -4.82 -20.29 -58.31
C VAL A 19 -4.51 -19.00 -59.05
N SER A 20 -3.63 -18.16 -58.49
CA SER A 20 -3.24 -16.90 -59.13
C SER A 20 -2.61 -17.17 -60.50
N SER A 21 -3.21 -16.63 -61.56
CA SER A 21 -2.75 -16.82 -62.95
C SER A 21 -1.37 -16.22 -63.23
N LYS A 22 -0.89 -15.28 -62.40
CA LYS A 22 0.42 -14.63 -62.56
C LYS A 22 1.57 -15.38 -61.89
N ILE A 23 1.35 -16.01 -60.75
CA ILE A 23 2.40 -16.63 -59.93
C ILE A 23 2.17 -18.12 -59.67
N GLY A 24 1.00 -18.66 -60.03
CA GLY A 24 0.66 -20.08 -59.88
C GLY A 24 0.46 -20.52 -58.44
N TRP A 25 0.19 -19.60 -57.50
CA TRP A 25 0.05 -19.90 -56.07
C TRP A 25 -1.41 -19.90 -55.64
N SER A 26 -1.78 -20.83 -54.75
CA SER A 26 -3.09 -20.87 -54.07
C SER A 26 -3.19 -19.79 -52.99
N SER A 27 -4.41 -19.52 -52.53
CA SER A 27 -4.68 -18.54 -51.48
C SER A 27 -3.98 -18.89 -50.16
N GLU A 28 -3.94 -20.18 -49.79
CA GLU A 28 -3.22 -20.67 -48.62
C GLU A 28 -1.71 -20.43 -48.75
N LYS A 29 -1.13 -20.69 -49.92
CA LYS A 29 0.31 -20.46 -50.15
C LYS A 29 0.65 -18.98 -50.06
N ILE A 30 -0.20 -18.10 -50.60
CA ILE A 30 -0.02 -16.65 -50.50
C ILE A 30 -0.11 -16.21 -49.03
N LEU A 31 -1.10 -16.69 -48.27
CA LEU A 31 -1.23 -16.38 -46.85
C LEU A 31 -0.01 -16.85 -46.06
N ARG A 32 0.46 -18.08 -46.29
CA ARG A 32 1.68 -18.61 -45.66
C ARG A 32 2.88 -17.71 -45.97
N GLU A 33 3.05 -17.28 -47.21
CA GLU A 33 4.16 -16.41 -47.58
C GLU A 33 4.06 -15.00 -46.94
N ILE A 34 2.84 -14.48 -46.78
CA ILE A 34 2.61 -13.21 -46.08
C ILE A 34 2.93 -13.34 -44.60
N ILE A 35 2.50 -14.42 -43.96
CA ILE A 35 2.81 -14.70 -42.55
C ILE A 35 4.31 -14.91 -42.36
N ASP A 36 4.95 -15.67 -43.26
CA ASP A 36 6.38 -15.97 -43.21
C ASP A 36 7.24 -14.71 -43.40
N LYS A 37 6.77 -13.75 -44.19
CA LYS A 37 7.44 -12.45 -44.40
C LYS A 37 6.96 -11.35 -43.45
N ARG A 38 6.05 -11.66 -42.52
CA ARG A 38 5.55 -10.69 -41.55
C ARG A 38 6.59 -10.49 -40.47
N ILE A 39 7.17 -9.30 -40.45
CA ILE A 39 8.01 -8.86 -39.34
C ILE A 39 7.11 -8.60 -38.12
N THR A 40 7.32 -9.34 -37.04
CA THR A 40 6.58 -9.23 -35.78
C THR A 40 7.47 -8.79 -34.61
N LYS A 41 8.77 -8.76 -34.82
CA LYS A 41 9.78 -8.42 -33.82
C LYS A 41 10.75 -7.38 -34.35
N PHE A 42 11.27 -6.52 -33.47
CA PHE A 42 12.24 -5.48 -33.86
C PHE A 42 13.53 -6.08 -34.44
N GLU A 43 13.90 -7.27 -34.00
CA GLU A 43 15.08 -8.02 -34.44
C GLU A 43 15.05 -8.42 -35.91
N GLU A 44 13.87 -8.40 -36.54
CA GLU A 44 13.66 -8.78 -37.94
C GLU A 44 13.75 -7.56 -38.88
N LEU A 45 13.84 -6.34 -38.34
CA LEU A 45 14.00 -5.10 -39.10
C LEU A 45 15.48 -4.80 -39.35
N SER A 46 15.84 -4.56 -40.61
CA SER A 46 17.23 -4.33 -41.04
C SER A 46 17.78 -2.95 -40.68
N ASP A 47 16.90 -2.01 -40.35
CA ASP A 47 17.17 -0.64 -39.94
C ASP A 47 17.13 -0.44 -38.42
N VAL A 48 17.00 -1.53 -37.65
CA VAL A 48 16.98 -1.51 -36.18
C VAL A 48 18.20 -2.26 -35.64
N ASP A 49 18.95 -1.60 -34.75
CA ASP A 49 20.03 -2.24 -33.99
C ASP A 49 19.51 -2.79 -32.66
N VAL A 50 19.48 -4.12 -32.55
CA VAL A 50 18.96 -4.87 -31.39
C VAL A 50 20.05 -5.43 -30.48
N VAL A 51 21.33 -5.14 -30.74
CA VAL A 51 22.47 -5.73 -30.00
C VAL A 51 22.41 -5.44 -28.50
N ASN A 52 21.79 -4.32 -28.09
CA ASN A 52 21.75 -3.85 -26.70
C ASN A 52 20.35 -3.87 -26.06
N LYS A 53 19.41 -4.67 -26.56
CA LYS A 53 18.01 -4.72 -26.08
C LYS A 53 17.90 -5.12 -24.60
N LYS A 54 17.10 -4.39 -23.81
CA LYS A 54 16.77 -4.63 -22.38
C LYS A 54 15.35 -4.13 -22.07
N ASP A 55 14.83 -4.47 -20.89
CA ASP A 55 13.57 -3.92 -20.39
C ASP A 55 13.67 -2.42 -20.07
N LYS A 56 12.60 -1.65 -20.37
CA LYS A 56 12.48 -0.20 -20.16
C LYS A 56 13.53 0.61 -20.92
N GLN A 57 13.43 0.59 -22.25
CA GLN A 57 14.29 1.35 -23.17
C GLN A 57 13.50 2.37 -23.98
N ILE A 58 14.18 3.40 -24.45
CA ILE A 58 13.66 4.31 -25.48
C ILE A 58 14.25 3.94 -26.85
N VAL A 59 13.45 4.11 -27.89
CA VAL A 59 13.89 3.93 -29.28
C VAL A 59 14.23 5.31 -29.84
N VAL A 60 15.46 5.47 -30.33
CA VAL A 60 15.95 6.73 -30.91
C VAL A 60 16.58 6.49 -32.27
N PHE A 61 16.53 7.48 -33.14
CA PHE A 61 17.21 7.42 -34.43
C PHE A 61 18.65 7.93 -34.28
N SER A 62 19.63 7.11 -34.66
CA SER A 62 21.05 7.50 -34.66
C SER A 62 21.44 8.03 -36.04
N GLY A 63 21.87 9.29 -36.10
CA GLY A 63 22.36 9.90 -37.34
C GLY A 63 23.67 9.28 -37.84
N ASP A 64 24.51 8.77 -36.95
CA ASP A 64 25.81 8.19 -37.28
C ASP A 64 25.67 6.79 -37.91
N THR A 65 24.71 5.99 -37.44
CA THR A 65 24.46 4.64 -37.95
C THR A 65 23.30 4.57 -38.94
N ASN A 66 22.56 5.68 -39.11
CA ASN A 66 21.36 5.79 -39.94
C ASN A 66 20.32 4.68 -39.64
N ARG A 67 20.19 4.33 -38.37
CA ARG A 67 19.36 3.23 -37.84
C ARG A 67 18.68 3.64 -36.55
N PHE A 68 17.54 3.01 -36.26
CA PHE A 68 16.95 3.09 -34.93
C PHE A 68 17.75 2.22 -33.96
N THR A 69 18.11 2.79 -32.82
CA THR A 69 18.82 2.10 -31.75
C THR A 69 18.05 2.23 -30.44
N THR A 70 18.35 1.34 -29.50
CA THR A 70 17.73 1.32 -28.18
C THR A 70 18.70 1.88 -27.15
N ILE A 71 18.22 2.78 -26.28
CA ILE A 71 18.98 3.32 -25.16
C ILE A 71 18.33 2.87 -23.86
N ASP A 72 19.15 2.29 -22.97
CA ASP A 72 18.77 1.96 -21.59
C ASP A 72 18.48 3.24 -20.81
N LEU A 73 17.26 3.39 -20.29
CA LEU A 73 16.84 4.54 -19.47
C LEU A 73 17.77 4.75 -18.26
N ARG A 74 18.44 3.70 -17.77
CA ARG A 74 19.41 3.78 -16.66
C ARG A 74 20.79 4.29 -17.10
N GLN A 75 21.09 4.25 -18.40
CA GLN A 75 22.34 4.71 -19.01
C GLN A 75 22.19 6.04 -19.74
N ILE A 76 21.00 6.64 -19.72
CA ILE A 76 20.78 8.04 -20.07
C ILE A 76 21.56 8.87 -19.04
N GLY A 77 22.85 9.04 -19.31
CA GLY A 77 23.74 9.87 -18.52
C GLY A 77 23.36 11.34 -18.65
N ASP A 78 23.96 12.13 -17.76
CA ASP A 78 23.85 13.58 -17.58
C ASP A 78 23.96 14.47 -18.84
N GLU A 79 24.26 13.89 -20.00
CA GLU A 79 24.52 14.57 -21.28
C GLU A 79 23.35 14.52 -22.28
N SER A 80 22.35 13.68 -22.03
CA SER A 80 21.24 13.40 -22.97
C SER A 80 20.09 14.42 -22.95
N GLY A 81 20.12 15.39 -22.02
CA GLY A 81 19.04 16.38 -21.85
C GLY A 81 17.72 15.81 -21.31
N LEU A 82 17.67 14.50 -20.98
CA LEU A 82 16.49 13.82 -20.44
C LEU A 82 16.61 13.48 -18.94
N SER A 83 17.78 13.69 -18.33
CA SER A 83 18.05 13.44 -16.91
C SER A 83 17.97 14.73 -16.08
N LEU A 84 17.22 14.71 -14.97
CA LEU A 84 17.23 15.78 -13.97
C LEU A 84 18.51 15.72 -13.14
N LYS A 85 19.20 16.85 -12.96
CA LYS A 85 20.38 16.95 -12.10
C LYS A 85 19.98 17.50 -10.73
N GLN A 86 20.68 17.08 -9.68
CA GLN A 86 20.47 17.59 -8.33
C GLN A 86 21.76 18.17 -7.76
N ILE A 87 21.67 19.37 -7.17
CA ILE A 87 22.71 19.94 -6.33
C ILE A 87 22.25 19.94 -4.88
N SER A 88 23.12 19.50 -3.97
CA SER A 88 22.92 19.61 -2.53
C SER A 88 23.85 20.68 -1.95
N LYS A 89 23.30 21.59 -1.14
CA LYS A 89 24.05 22.60 -0.39
C LYS A 89 23.65 22.54 1.07
N MET A 90 24.62 22.32 1.94
CA MET A 90 24.42 22.30 3.39
C MET A 90 24.56 23.72 3.95
N SER A 91 23.76 24.04 4.96
CA SER A 91 23.84 25.26 5.77
C SER A 91 23.88 26.54 4.94
N VAL A 92 23.00 26.65 3.95
CA VAL A 92 22.81 27.88 3.18
C VAL A 92 22.32 28.99 4.12
N ILE A 93 22.88 30.19 3.95
CA ILE A 93 22.44 31.40 4.67
C ILE A 93 21.91 32.39 3.65
N GLY A 94 20.59 32.55 3.60
CA GLY A 94 19.88 33.46 2.70
C GLY A 94 18.74 34.17 3.44
N SER A 95 18.38 35.36 2.95
CA SER A 95 17.28 36.19 3.46
C SER A 95 16.57 36.93 2.31
N PRO A 96 15.34 37.43 2.50
CA PRO A 96 14.64 38.19 1.46
C PRO A 96 15.42 39.42 0.94
N THR A 97 16.22 40.05 1.80
CA THR A 97 17.03 41.23 1.45
C THR A 97 18.43 40.89 0.95
N VAL A 98 18.95 39.72 1.33
CA VAL A 98 20.28 39.24 0.94
C VAL A 98 20.16 37.75 0.59
N PRO A 99 19.74 37.43 -0.65
CA PRO A 99 19.63 36.04 -1.08
C PRO A 99 20.99 35.36 -1.20
N LYS A 100 21.04 34.06 -0.91
CA LYS A 100 22.17 33.24 -1.35
C LYS A 100 21.98 32.91 -2.83
N VAL A 101 22.92 33.32 -3.66
CA VAL A 101 22.96 32.91 -5.07
C VAL A 101 23.74 31.60 -5.21
N VAL A 102 23.12 30.62 -5.85
CA VAL A 102 23.75 29.37 -6.27
C VAL A 102 23.86 29.38 -7.79
N ASP A 103 25.09 29.47 -8.27
CA ASP A 103 25.42 29.42 -9.69
C ASP A 103 25.54 27.96 -10.14
N ILE A 104 24.75 27.60 -11.16
CA ILE A 104 24.65 26.25 -11.72
C ILE A 104 25.04 26.34 -13.20
N PRO A 105 26.18 25.77 -13.61
CA PRO A 105 26.55 25.69 -15.01
C PRO A 105 25.52 24.86 -15.78
N ILE A 106 24.99 25.43 -16.86
CA ILE A 106 24.08 24.75 -17.79
C ILE A 106 24.61 24.89 -19.22
N ASN A 107 23.96 24.25 -20.18
CA ASN A 107 24.19 24.49 -21.60
C ASN A 107 22.88 24.30 -22.35
N THR A 108 22.23 25.40 -22.74
CA THR A 108 20.92 25.37 -23.44
C THR A 108 20.91 26.33 -24.62
N ILE A 109 20.21 25.93 -25.69
CA ILE A 109 20.03 26.72 -26.91
C ILE A 109 18.63 27.32 -27.05
N ASP A 110 17.61 26.73 -26.42
CA ASP A 110 16.21 27.12 -26.60
C ASP A 110 15.37 27.17 -25.29
N PHE A 111 16.00 27.05 -24.12
CA PHE A 111 15.39 27.15 -22.78
C PHE A 111 14.18 26.23 -22.55
N LYS A 112 14.02 25.17 -23.34
CA LYS A 112 13.03 24.11 -23.09
C LYS A 112 13.58 23.13 -22.05
N VAL A 113 13.70 23.62 -20.83
CA VAL A 113 14.30 22.88 -19.71
C VAL A 113 13.24 22.56 -18.64
N PRO A 114 13.45 21.50 -17.84
CA PRO A 114 12.55 21.17 -16.74
C PRO A 114 12.44 22.31 -15.72
N ARG A 115 11.32 22.34 -14.99
CA ARG A 115 11.12 23.30 -13.91
C ARG A 115 12.12 23.03 -12.77
N VAL A 116 12.84 24.07 -12.36
CA VAL A 116 13.73 24.01 -11.21
C VAL A 116 12.93 23.90 -9.91
N ASN A 117 13.19 22.85 -9.14
CA ASN A 117 12.54 22.59 -7.86
C ASN A 117 13.57 22.75 -6.73
N VAL A 118 13.26 23.61 -5.76
CA VAL A 118 14.09 23.82 -4.57
C VAL A 118 13.42 23.15 -3.37
N LEU A 119 14.15 22.27 -2.69
CA LEU A 119 13.73 21.61 -1.47
C LEU A 119 14.54 22.16 -0.30
N ARG A 120 13.87 22.42 0.82
CA ARG A 120 14.43 22.78 2.11
C ARG A 120 14.35 21.58 3.05
N PHE A 121 15.41 21.28 3.76
CA PHE A 121 15.34 20.33 4.87
C PHE A 121 14.67 20.98 6.08
N GLN A 122 13.66 20.31 6.61
CA GLN A 122 13.01 20.64 7.87
C GLN A 122 13.43 19.59 8.90
N LEU A 123 13.90 20.06 10.07
CA LEU A 123 14.22 19.17 11.18
C LEU A 123 12.96 18.46 11.66
N GLY A 124 13.11 17.22 12.11
CA GLY A 124 12.00 16.49 12.70
C GLY A 124 11.56 17.12 14.02
N ASP A 125 10.25 17.12 14.24
CA ASP A 125 9.64 17.43 15.53
C ASP A 125 9.91 16.31 16.53
N GLN A 126 10.05 16.69 17.80
CA GLN A 126 10.22 15.77 18.93
C GLN A 126 8.90 15.54 19.66
N ASN A 127 8.75 14.37 20.30
CA ASN A 127 7.57 13.99 21.08
C ASN A 127 6.25 14.13 20.30
N VAL A 128 6.26 13.81 19.01
CA VAL A 128 5.06 13.78 18.17
C VAL A 128 4.15 12.66 18.64
N ILE A 129 2.88 12.97 18.90
CA ILE A 129 1.85 11.98 19.21
C ILE A 129 0.97 11.79 17.98
N LYS A 130 0.82 10.54 17.53
CA LYS A 130 0.00 10.16 16.39
C LYS A 130 -0.90 8.98 16.75
N THR A 131 -2.17 9.08 16.39
CA THR A 131 -3.10 7.94 16.43
C THR A 131 -2.82 7.04 15.23
N GLU A 132 -2.51 5.77 15.48
CA GLU A 132 -2.30 4.76 14.44
C GLU A 132 -3.56 3.96 14.13
N THR A 133 -4.44 3.77 15.11
CA THR A 133 -5.69 3.00 14.95
C THR A 133 -6.72 3.50 15.95
N SER A 134 -7.96 3.68 15.52
CA SER A 134 -9.08 4.11 16.38
C SER A 134 -10.17 3.03 16.53
N PHE A 135 -9.93 1.83 15.99
CA PHE A 135 -10.82 0.66 15.99
C PHE A 135 -12.28 0.99 15.62
N ASN A 136 -12.45 1.92 14.69
CA ASN A 136 -13.76 2.31 14.19
C ASN A 136 -14.20 1.43 13.02
N ASN A 137 -15.48 1.50 12.64
CA ASN A 137 -16.04 0.69 11.55
C ASN A 137 -15.36 0.93 10.19
N GLY A 138 -14.73 2.10 9.97
CA GLY A 138 -13.98 2.38 8.75
C GLY A 138 -12.68 1.59 8.63
N GLU A 139 -12.15 1.10 9.76
CA GLU A 139 -10.88 0.38 9.85
C GLU A 139 -11.08 -1.15 9.88
N SER A 140 -12.31 -1.67 9.84
CA SER A 140 -12.57 -3.11 9.93
C SER A 140 -11.89 -3.92 8.81
N ASN A 141 -11.69 -3.30 7.64
CA ASN A 141 -11.05 -3.91 6.48
C ASN A 141 -9.52 -3.96 6.59
N ASP A 142 -8.94 -3.32 7.61
CA ASP A 142 -7.50 -3.39 7.90
C ASP A 142 -7.14 -4.68 8.66
N PHE A 143 -8.14 -5.49 9.04
CA PHE A 143 -8.01 -6.73 9.79
C PHE A 143 -8.57 -7.92 9.01
N VAL A 144 -8.06 -9.12 9.34
CA VAL A 144 -8.63 -10.37 8.83
C VAL A 144 -10.10 -10.46 9.25
N LEU A 145 -10.98 -10.72 8.28
CA LEU A 145 -12.42 -10.77 8.50
C LEU A 145 -12.78 -11.82 9.56
N ASP A 146 -13.42 -11.36 10.64
CA ASP A 146 -14.00 -12.19 11.67
C ASP A 146 -15.40 -11.66 12.02
N ASN A 147 -16.43 -12.46 11.74
CA ASN A 147 -17.83 -12.09 11.96
C ASN A 147 -18.23 -12.06 13.44
N LYS A 148 -17.32 -12.43 14.35
CA LYS A 148 -17.51 -12.34 15.79
C LYS A 148 -16.94 -11.04 16.37
N LEU A 149 -16.34 -10.18 15.55
CA LEU A 149 -15.85 -8.87 15.97
C LEU A 149 -16.82 -7.78 15.52
N VAL A 150 -17.02 -6.78 16.38
CA VAL A 150 -17.79 -5.57 16.08
C VAL A 150 -16.85 -4.37 16.18
N PHE A 151 -16.91 -3.49 15.20
CA PHE A 151 -16.21 -2.20 15.17
C PHE A 151 -17.26 -1.09 15.20
N ASP A 152 -17.41 -0.40 16.33
CA ASP A 152 -18.44 0.64 16.53
C ASP A 152 -17.90 1.91 17.23
N GLY A 153 -16.59 2.13 17.08
CA GLY A 153 -15.83 3.16 17.80
C GLY A 153 -14.90 2.54 18.85
N THR A 154 -15.16 1.29 19.20
CA THR A 154 -14.17 0.37 19.77
C THR A 154 -14.27 -0.96 19.02
N VAL A 155 -13.30 -1.86 19.21
CA VAL A 155 -13.43 -3.26 18.77
C VAL A 155 -13.62 -4.21 19.94
N HIS A 156 -14.63 -5.07 19.81
CA HIS A 156 -15.04 -6.02 20.85
C HIS A 156 -15.71 -7.27 20.25
N LEU A 157 -15.93 -8.29 21.08
CA LEU A 157 -16.65 -9.50 20.68
C LEU A 157 -18.15 -9.19 20.51
N ASN A 158 -18.76 -9.67 19.43
CA ASN A 158 -20.19 -9.57 19.22
C ASN A 158 -20.94 -10.49 20.21
N ASN A 159 -21.76 -9.93 21.09
CA ASN A 159 -22.56 -10.73 22.03
C ASN A 159 -23.99 -11.02 21.54
N ASN A 160 -24.43 -10.42 20.42
CA ASN A 160 -25.81 -10.49 19.96
C ASN A 160 -25.89 -11.01 18.52
N TYR A 161 -26.62 -12.10 18.34
CA TYR A 161 -26.75 -12.77 17.05
C TYR A 161 -28.21 -12.94 16.67
N GLU A 162 -28.57 -12.53 15.46
CA GLU A 162 -29.91 -12.64 14.94
C GLU A 162 -29.98 -13.68 13.82
N TYR A 163 -30.86 -14.66 13.99
CA TYR A 163 -31.08 -15.71 13.00
C TYR A 163 -32.50 -15.64 12.49
N LYS A 164 -32.67 -15.40 11.19
CA LYS A 164 -33.97 -15.41 10.55
C LYS A 164 -34.52 -16.84 10.54
N MET A 165 -35.74 -17.02 11.02
CA MET A 165 -36.44 -18.29 10.98
C MET A 165 -37.00 -18.54 9.58
N LYS A 166 -36.96 -19.80 9.14
CA LYS A 166 -37.60 -20.26 7.91
C LYS A 166 -39.04 -20.65 8.20
N VAL A 167 -39.93 -20.30 7.28
CA VAL A 167 -41.32 -20.74 7.32
C VAL A 167 -41.37 -22.16 6.77
N GLU A 168 -41.81 -23.12 7.58
CA GLU A 168 -41.99 -24.51 7.16
C GLU A 168 -43.43 -24.78 6.74
N GLU A 169 -44.40 -24.26 7.51
CA GLU A 169 -45.83 -24.46 7.26
C GLU A 169 -46.60 -23.22 7.69
N VAL A 170 -47.58 -22.82 6.88
CA VAL A 170 -48.55 -21.77 7.20
C VAL A 170 -49.92 -22.37 7.03
N SER A 171 -50.75 -22.32 8.08
CA SER A 171 -52.12 -22.85 8.04
C SER A 171 -53.10 -21.88 8.69
N GLU A 172 -54.40 -22.12 8.54
CA GLU A 172 -55.43 -21.28 9.17
C GLU A 172 -55.45 -21.35 10.71
N LYS A 173 -54.72 -22.30 11.32
CA LYS A 173 -54.72 -22.53 12.79
C LYS A 173 -53.38 -22.27 13.46
N TYR A 174 -52.29 -22.53 12.76
CA TYR A 174 -50.94 -22.38 13.28
C TYR A 174 -49.94 -22.19 12.15
N ASP A 175 -48.83 -21.54 12.48
CA ASP A 175 -47.66 -21.40 11.62
C ASP A 175 -46.47 -22.12 12.27
N ILE A 176 -45.67 -22.81 11.47
CA ILE A 176 -44.47 -23.51 11.90
C ILE A 176 -43.25 -22.81 11.32
N TYR A 177 -42.31 -22.46 12.19
CA TYR A 177 -41.04 -21.84 11.85
C TYR A 177 -39.88 -22.69 12.36
N SER A 178 -38.78 -22.73 11.61
CA SER A 178 -37.57 -23.46 11.97
C SER A 178 -36.34 -22.56 11.91
N VAL A 179 -35.30 -22.88 12.69
CA VAL A 179 -33.98 -22.29 12.56
C VAL A 179 -32.93 -23.29 13.02
N GLU A 180 -31.82 -23.37 12.28
CA GLU A 180 -30.67 -24.17 12.65
C GLU A 180 -29.63 -23.26 13.30
N LEU A 181 -29.16 -23.65 14.49
CA LEU A 181 -28.24 -22.87 15.30
C LEU A 181 -26.99 -23.69 15.58
N ASP A 182 -25.84 -23.15 15.22
CA ASP A 182 -24.54 -23.71 15.57
C ASP A 182 -23.98 -23.00 16.81
N PHE A 183 -23.73 -23.77 17.87
CA PHE A 183 -23.19 -23.27 19.13
C PHE A 183 -21.71 -23.55 19.34
N SER A 184 -21.04 -24.20 18.37
CA SER A 184 -19.62 -24.59 18.49
C SER A 184 -18.68 -23.40 18.73
N ASP A 185 -19.08 -22.22 18.27
CA ASP A 185 -18.33 -20.96 18.36
C ASP A 185 -18.58 -20.13 19.63
N PHE A 186 -19.39 -20.62 20.57
CA PHE A 186 -19.72 -19.91 21.80
C PHE A 186 -19.21 -20.65 23.03
N LYS A 187 -18.61 -19.91 23.97
CA LYS A 187 -18.28 -20.44 25.30
C LYS A 187 -19.54 -20.68 26.13
N ALA A 188 -20.51 -19.78 26.02
CA ALA A 188 -21.75 -19.84 26.79
C ALA A 188 -22.89 -19.13 26.06
N ILE A 189 -24.07 -19.72 26.13
CA ILE A 189 -25.33 -19.08 25.75
C ILE A 189 -25.99 -18.52 27.01
N LYS A 190 -26.35 -17.24 26.98
CA LYS A 190 -26.99 -16.56 28.11
C LYS A 190 -28.49 -16.46 27.93
N GLU A 191 -28.92 -16.20 26.71
CA GLU A 191 -30.33 -15.98 26.41
C GLU A 191 -30.65 -16.41 24.98
N ILE A 192 -31.84 -16.96 24.78
CA ILE A 192 -32.43 -17.25 23.47
C ILE A 192 -33.86 -16.73 23.51
N VAL A 193 -34.19 -15.78 22.64
CA VAL A 193 -35.51 -15.14 22.59
C VAL A 193 -35.99 -15.09 21.15
N GLN A 194 -37.26 -15.42 20.93
CA GLN A 194 -37.90 -15.17 19.64
C GLN A 194 -38.33 -13.70 19.56
N ILE A 195 -38.02 -13.06 18.44
CA ILE A 195 -38.46 -11.69 18.15
C ILE A 195 -39.13 -11.64 16.77
N ASP A 196 -40.13 -10.77 16.65
CA ASP A 196 -40.81 -10.51 15.38
C ASP A 196 -40.30 -9.19 14.79
N LYS A 197 -39.88 -9.21 13.51
CA LYS A 197 -39.45 -8.03 12.75
C LYS A 197 -40.32 -7.89 11.50
N GLY A 198 -41.46 -7.23 11.66
CA GLY A 198 -42.46 -7.13 10.61
C GLY A 198 -43.16 -8.47 10.38
N LEU A 199 -43.07 -9.00 9.16
CA LEU A 199 -43.62 -10.33 8.80
C LEU A 199 -42.62 -11.46 9.05
N ASP A 200 -41.36 -11.13 9.30
CA ASP A 200 -40.30 -12.11 9.52
C ASP A 200 -40.13 -12.41 11.01
N LYS A 201 -39.91 -13.68 11.33
CA LYS A 201 -39.56 -14.13 12.69
C LYS A 201 -38.08 -14.40 12.81
N TYR A 202 -37.49 -14.02 13.94
CA TYR A 202 -36.09 -14.20 14.23
C TYR A 202 -35.91 -14.85 15.60
N VAL A 203 -34.79 -15.52 15.76
CA VAL A 203 -34.25 -15.90 17.08
C VAL A 203 -33.06 -14.99 17.36
N LEU A 204 -33.15 -14.23 18.45
CA LEU A 204 -32.04 -13.48 19.02
C LEU A 204 -31.33 -14.36 20.05
N ILE A 205 -30.01 -14.43 19.92
CA ILE A 205 -29.14 -15.17 20.82
C ILE A 205 -28.17 -14.20 21.46
N LYS A 206 -28.20 -14.16 22.79
CA LYS A 206 -27.23 -13.43 23.60
C LYS A 206 -26.22 -14.43 24.15
N SER A 207 -24.95 -14.28 23.76
CA SER A 207 -23.91 -15.28 24.04
C SER A 207 -22.53 -14.66 24.29
N ILE A 208 -21.65 -15.45 24.88
CA ILE A 208 -20.22 -15.16 25.01
C ILE A 208 -19.48 -15.94 23.92
N PRO A 209 -18.93 -15.27 22.90
CA PRO A 209 -18.15 -15.93 21.86
C PRO A 209 -16.89 -16.59 22.40
N SER A 210 -16.43 -17.60 21.67
CA SER A 210 -15.07 -18.12 21.81
C SER A 210 -14.03 -17.01 21.57
N ASP A 211 -12.89 -17.11 22.25
CA ASP A 211 -11.81 -16.13 22.15
C ASP A 211 -11.39 -15.93 20.68
N ARG A 212 -11.13 -14.67 20.31
CA ARG A 212 -10.74 -14.31 18.95
C ARG A 212 -9.41 -13.59 18.93
N LEU A 213 -8.67 -13.84 17.86
CA LEU A 213 -7.41 -13.17 17.59
C LEU A 213 -7.63 -12.24 16.39
N MET A 214 -7.64 -10.94 16.65
CA MET A 214 -7.73 -9.93 15.62
C MET A 214 -6.33 -9.65 15.08
N ILE A 215 -6.12 -9.97 13.80
CA ILE A 215 -4.83 -9.85 13.12
C ILE A 215 -4.96 -8.79 12.01
N PRO A 216 -4.14 -7.73 12.02
CA PRO A 216 -4.10 -6.77 10.91
C PRO A 216 -3.59 -7.43 9.63
N ILE A 217 -4.07 -6.97 8.47
CA ILE A 217 -3.62 -7.42 7.15
C ILE A 217 -2.30 -6.75 6.75
N GLY A 218 -2.13 -5.49 7.14
CA GLY A 218 -0.96 -4.66 6.83
C GLY A 218 -0.12 -4.29 8.06
N ASP A 219 1.05 -3.70 7.81
CA ASP A 219 1.92 -3.15 8.84
C ASP A 219 1.72 -1.64 8.95
N MET A 220 1.88 -1.11 10.17
CA MET A 220 2.05 0.32 10.38
C MET A 220 3.37 0.79 9.75
N ASN A 221 3.31 1.86 8.96
CA ASN A 221 4.48 2.46 8.35
C ASN A 221 5.11 3.49 9.29
N LEU A 222 6.34 3.22 9.73
CA LEU A 222 7.10 4.07 10.65
C LEU A 222 8.31 4.74 9.96
N SER A 223 8.25 4.93 8.64
CA SER A 223 9.35 5.53 7.86
C SER A 223 9.68 6.97 8.28
N SER A 224 8.68 7.71 8.77
CA SER A 224 8.84 9.07 9.31
C SER A 224 9.31 9.07 10.77
N VAL A 225 9.48 7.91 11.41
CA VAL A 225 9.84 7.78 12.81
C VAL A 225 11.35 7.60 12.96
N GLN A 226 12.00 8.53 13.65
CA GLN A 226 13.42 8.42 13.99
C GLN A 226 13.60 7.53 15.21
N HIS A 227 12.93 7.86 16.31
CA HIS A 227 13.04 7.19 17.60
C HIS A 227 11.65 7.08 18.25
N ILE A 228 11.31 5.93 18.82
CA ILE A 228 10.01 5.67 19.44
C ILE A 228 10.15 5.83 20.96
N ASP A 229 9.32 6.67 21.55
CA ASP A 229 9.26 6.81 23.00
C ASP A 229 8.40 5.68 23.59
N LYS A 230 7.21 5.47 22.99
CA LYS A 230 6.24 4.44 23.41
C LYS A 230 5.10 4.26 22.42
N PHE A 231 4.46 3.10 22.49
CA PHE A 231 3.08 2.91 22.05
C PHE A 231 2.15 2.96 23.28
N GLN A 232 0.94 3.48 23.07
CA GLN A 232 -0.11 3.44 24.09
C GLN A 232 -1.40 2.91 23.48
N LEU A 233 -1.90 1.82 24.03
CA LEU A 233 -3.19 1.25 23.71
C LEU A 233 -4.17 1.56 24.84
N LYS A 234 -5.24 2.26 24.48
CA LYS A 234 -6.41 2.47 25.32
C LYS A 234 -7.38 1.32 25.11
N SER A 235 -7.78 0.70 26.21
CA SER A 235 -8.71 -0.44 26.21
C SER A 235 -9.58 -0.41 27.46
N PHE A 236 -10.69 -1.12 27.40
CA PHE A 236 -11.57 -1.39 28.53
C PHE A 236 -11.46 -2.87 28.89
N GLY A 237 -11.49 -3.17 30.19
CA GLY A 237 -11.28 -4.52 30.70
C GLY A 237 -9.81 -4.87 30.95
N LYS A 238 -9.54 -6.15 31.25
CA LYS A 238 -8.20 -6.63 31.66
C LYS A 238 -7.73 -7.89 30.96
N ASN A 239 -8.59 -8.51 30.15
CA ASN A 239 -8.30 -9.82 29.57
C ASN A 239 -7.58 -9.72 28.22
N GLY A 240 -7.57 -8.54 27.61
CA GLY A 240 -6.88 -8.28 26.35
C GLY A 240 -5.39 -8.60 26.39
N LYS A 241 -4.90 -9.26 25.33
CA LYS A 241 -3.47 -9.55 25.11
C LYS A 241 -2.98 -9.02 23.78
N ILE A 242 -1.72 -8.58 23.72
CA ILE A 242 -1.08 -8.10 22.49
C ILE A 242 0.23 -8.84 22.25
N ILE A 243 0.50 -9.12 20.98
CA ILE A 243 1.81 -9.54 20.47
C ILE A 243 2.15 -8.72 19.24
N SER A 244 3.44 -8.65 18.91
CA SER A 244 3.96 -7.80 17.86
C SER A 244 4.73 -8.58 16.80
N SER A 245 4.73 -8.10 15.56
CA SER A 245 5.59 -8.57 14.48
C SER A 245 6.27 -7.38 13.81
N SER A 246 7.57 -7.48 13.54
CA SER A 246 8.35 -6.47 12.80
C SER A 246 8.74 -6.91 11.39
N ASP A 247 8.22 -8.06 10.93
CA ASP A 247 8.59 -8.74 9.70
C ASP A 247 7.38 -9.14 8.84
N CYS A 248 6.37 -8.26 8.76
CA CYS A 248 5.14 -8.51 7.98
C CYS A 248 4.29 -9.70 8.44
N GLY A 249 4.42 -10.12 9.70
CA GLY A 249 3.67 -11.23 10.28
C GLY A 249 4.30 -12.60 10.08
N GLU A 250 5.55 -12.68 9.60
CA GLU A 250 6.29 -13.95 9.48
C GLU A 250 6.62 -14.54 10.85
N THR A 251 7.10 -13.71 11.78
CA THR A 251 7.35 -14.09 13.17
C THR A 251 6.68 -13.12 14.13
N TRP A 252 6.43 -13.61 15.35
CA TRP A 252 5.74 -12.86 16.38
C TRP A 252 6.52 -12.90 17.68
N ALA A 253 6.48 -11.79 18.41
CA ALA A 253 7.20 -11.59 19.66
C ALA A 253 6.29 -10.98 20.74
N THR A 254 6.68 -11.24 21.99
CA THR A 254 6.07 -10.67 23.20
C THR A 254 7.16 -10.10 24.10
N TRP A 255 6.85 -9.01 24.82
CA TRP A 255 7.73 -8.47 25.84
C TRP A 255 7.43 -9.14 27.18
N TYR A 256 8.38 -9.92 27.69
CA TYR A 256 8.19 -10.63 28.95
C TYR A 256 9.48 -10.72 29.75
N GLY A 257 9.43 -10.26 31.01
CA GLY A 257 10.59 -10.30 31.92
C GLY A 257 11.74 -9.40 31.49
N GLY A 258 11.44 -8.29 30.78
CA GLY A 258 12.44 -7.30 30.35
C GLY A 258 13.18 -7.67 29.07
N ALA A 259 12.65 -8.59 28.26
CA ALA A 259 13.22 -8.95 26.97
C ALA A 259 12.13 -9.37 25.97
N TRP A 260 12.45 -9.22 24.68
CA TRP A 260 11.66 -9.76 23.58
C TRP A 260 11.83 -11.28 23.50
N LYS A 261 10.71 -11.98 23.36
CA LYS A 261 10.68 -13.44 23.20
C LYS A 261 9.77 -13.82 22.04
N ASP A 262 10.21 -14.79 21.26
CA ASP A 262 9.41 -15.35 20.18
C ASP A 262 8.20 -16.10 20.74
N ILE A 263 7.09 -15.98 20.02
CA ILE A 263 5.82 -16.61 20.35
C ILE A 263 5.11 -17.04 19.07
N ASN A 264 4.43 -18.18 19.12
CA ASN A 264 3.60 -18.61 18.01
C ASN A 264 2.28 -17.83 17.98
N LEU A 265 1.82 -17.49 16.78
CA LEU A 265 0.51 -16.88 16.54
C LEU A 265 -0.62 -17.92 16.70
N SER A 266 -0.90 -18.33 17.94
CA SER A 266 -2.04 -19.19 18.27
C SER A 266 -2.76 -18.69 19.53
N LEU A 267 -4.07 -18.94 19.61
CA LEU A 267 -4.90 -18.49 20.73
C LEU A 267 -4.31 -18.89 22.09
N ASP A 268 -3.94 -20.16 22.28
CA ASP A 268 -3.40 -20.65 23.55
C ASP A 268 -2.08 -19.99 23.94
N ASN A 269 -1.18 -19.78 22.98
CA ASN A 269 0.10 -19.12 23.23
C ASN A 269 -0.12 -17.65 23.58
N VAL A 270 -0.89 -16.92 22.78
CA VAL A 270 -1.15 -15.49 23.00
C VAL A 270 -1.87 -15.27 24.33
N LYS A 271 -2.82 -16.13 24.69
CA LYS A 271 -3.51 -16.08 25.98
C LYS A 271 -2.55 -16.24 27.16
N THR A 272 -1.59 -17.15 27.03
CA THR A 272 -0.63 -17.47 28.11
C THR A 272 0.52 -16.46 28.21
N TYR A 273 1.10 -16.07 27.08
CA TYR A 273 2.37 -15.34 27.02
C TYR A 273 2.27 -13.95 26.38
N GLY A 274 1.14 -13.57 25.81
CA GLY A 274 0.92 -12.24 25.27
C GLY A 274 1.01 -11.16 26.35
N MET A 275 1.43 -9.97 25.93
CA MET A 275 1.49 -8.79 26.81
C MET A 275 0.08 -8.41 27.22
N ASN A 276 -0.18 -8.20 28.51
CA ASN A 276 -1.38 -7.47 28.90
C ASN A 276 -1.21 -5.96 28.57
N ILE A 277 -2.29 -5.21 28.69
CA ILE A 277 -2.34 -3.78 28.35
C ILE A 277 -1.27 -2.97 29.11
N ASP A 278 -1.16 -3.20 30.42
CA ASP A 278 -0.19 -2.50 31.27
C ASP A 278 1.25 -2.79 30.82
N THR A 279 1.56 -4.06 30.50
CA THR A 279 2.88 -4.45 30.00
C THR A 279 3.15 -3.78 28.66
N PHE A 280 2.21 -3.85 27.71
CA PHE A 280 2.34 -3.24 26.39
C PHE A 280 2.62 -1.73 26.49
N ASN A 281 1.85 -1.02 27.33
CA ASN A 281 1.99 0.42 27.56
C ASN A 281 3.27 0.79 28.33
N SER A 282 3.94 -0.18 28.96
CA SER A 282 5.19 0.02 29.73
C SER A 282 6.47 -0.31 28.97
N VAL A 283 6.38 -0.90 27.76
CA VAL A 283 7.55 -1.30 26.97
C VAL A 283 8.49 -0.11 26.70
N GLY A 284 7.94 1.07 26.40
CA GLY A 284 8.72 2.30 26.19
C GLY A 284 9.72 2.19 25.03
N GLU A 285 10.92 2.74 25.20
CA GLU A 285 11.94 2.81 24.15
C GLU A 285 12.43 1.44 23.65
N HIS A 286 12.13 0.35 24.36
CA HIS A 286 12.47 -1.02 23.92
C HIS A 286 11.76 -1.45 22.63
N TRP A 287 10.77 -0.70 22.16
CA TRP A 287 10.22 -0.87 20.82
C TRP A 287 11.27 -0.66 19.71
N ASN A 288 12.25 0.21 19.94
CA ASN A 288 13.33 0.45 18.98
C ASN A 288 14.24 -0.77 18.79
N ASP A 289 14.27 -1.73 19.73
CA ASP A 289 15.10 -2.93 19.66
C ASP A 289 14.64 -3.90 18.55
N ILE A 290 13.33 -3.92 18.25
CA ILE A 290 12.73 -4.83 17.25
C ILE A 290 12.26 -4.14 15.98
N ILE A 291 12.00 -2.82 16.01
CA ILE A 291 11.51 -2.05 14.86
C ILE A 291 12.70 -1.51 14.06
N THR A 292 13.39 -2.41 13.35
CA THR A 292 14.55 -2.04 12.52
C THR A 292 14.15 -1.68 11.08
N ALA A 293 13.13 -2.35 10.54
CA ALA A 293 12.64 -2.16 9.17
C ALA A 293 11.59 -1.04 9.03
N LYS A 294 11.44 -0.17 10.04
CA LYS A 294 10.46 0.93 10.07
C LYS A 294 9.02 0.49 9.77
N LYS A 295 8.67 -0.70 10.26
CA LYS A 295 7.34 -1.29 10.18
C LYS A 295 7.07 -2.12 11.43
N ILE A 296 5.81 -2.19 11.85
CA ILE A 296 5.37 -3.06 12.93
C ILE A 296 3.89 -3.40 12.77
N ARG A 297 3.47 -4.54 13.30
CA ARG A 297 2.09 -4.97 13.39
C ARG A 297 1.80 -5.49 14.79
N PHE A 298 0.58 -5.30 15.26
CA PHE A 298 0.10 -5.85 16.53
C PHE A 298 -1.09 -6.76 16.30
N ALA A 299 -1.08 -7.96 16.86
CA ALA A 299 -2.26 -8.82 16.93
C ALA A 299 -2.84 -8.76 18.33
N TYR A 300 -4.15 -8.79 18.41
CA TYR A 300 -4.92 -8.52 19.62
C TYR A 300 -5.79 -9.72 19.97
N LEU A 301 -5.69 -10.21 21.19
CA LEU A 301 -6.60 -11.21 21.73
C LEU A 301 -7.82 -10.52 22.32
N LEU A 302 -8.98 -10.82 21.78
CA LEU A 302 -10.26 -10.47 22.39
C LEU A 302 -10.79 -11.67 23.16
N GLN A 303 -10.86 -11.48 24.49
CA GLN A 303 -11.41 -12.47 25.41
C GLN A 303 -12.44 -11.81 26.31
N GLN A 304 -13.56 -12.50 26.47
CA GLN A 304 -14.62 -12.15 27.40
C GLN A 304 -15.05 -13.41 28.14
N ASP A 305 -15.14 -13.32 29.47
CA ASP A 305 -15.59 -14.41 30.34
C ASP A 305 -17.00 -14.14 30.93
N ASP A 306 -17.41 -12.87 30.97
CA ASP A 306 -18.77 -12.47 31.33
C ASP A 306 -19.32 -11.40 30.36
N ILE A 307 -20.60 -11.52 30.05
CA ILE A 307 -21.29 -10.65 29.09
C ILE A 307 -21.51 -9.23 29.62
N ASP A 308 -21.51 -9.07 30.94
CA ASP A 308 -21.67 -7.77 31.59
C ASP A 308 -20.34 -6.99 31.69
N TYR A 309 -19.21 -7.63 31.36
CA TYR A 309 -17.92 -6.96 31.26
C TYR A 309 -17.71 -6.39 29.88
N ASN A 310 -17.36 -5.10 29.85
CA ASN A 310 -17.00 -4.39 28.62
C ASN A 310 -15.48 -4.57 28.38
N GLU A 311 -15.13 -5.63 27.66
CA GLU A 311 -13.77 -5.89 27.16
C GLU A 311 -13.67 -5.39 25.72
N SER A 312 -12.87 -4.36 25.48
CA SER A 312 -12.76 -3.72 24.16
C SER A 312 -11.46 -2.94 23.98
N TYR A 313 -11.05 -2.75 22.73
CA TYR A 313 -9.92 -1.87 22.35
C TYR A 313 -10.44 -0.60 21.69
N ASP A 314 -9.88 0.55 22.07
CA ASP A 314 -10.39 1.88 21.71
C ASP A 314 -9.43 2.64 20.79
N GLU A 315 -8.19 2.86 21.24
CA GLU A 315 -7.25 3.68 20.46
C GLU A 315 -5.81 3.19 20.66
N LEU A 316 -5.08 3.03 19.56
CA LEU A 316 -3.63 2.86 19.56
C LEU A 316 -2.96 4.16 19.12
N THR A 317 -2.09 4.69 19.96
CA THR A 317 -1.25 5.85 19.67
C THR A 317 0.22 5.49 19.76
N ILE A 318 1.04 6.24 19.04
CA ILE A 318 2.50 6.24 19.13
C ILE A 318 2.98 7.64 19.54
N GLN A 319 3.97 7.68 20.43
CA GLN A 319 4.75 8.88 20.70
C GLN A 319 6.18 8.67 20.20
N TYR A 320 6.69 9.59 19.39
CA TYR A 320 7.99 9.43 18.74
C TYR A 320 8.66 10.75 18.34
N ASP A 321 9.97 10.70 18.12
CA ASP A 321 10.73 11.74 17.45
C ASP A 321 10.77 11.47 15.95
N SER A 322 10.40 12.47 15.15
CA SER A 322 10.29 12.33 13.70
C SER A 322 11.63 12.47 12.98
N GLN A 323 11.75 11.81 11.83
CA GLN A 323 12.83 12.07 10.87
C GLN A 323 12.63 13.46 10.28
N GLY A 324 13.73 14.17 10.02
CA GLY A 324 13.66 15.39 9.23
C GLY A 324 13.23 15.09 7.79
N GLU A 325 12.52 16.03 7.18
CA GLU A 325 11.90 15.87 5.87
C GLU A 325 12.38 16.93 4.87
N TRP A 326 12.31 16.60 3.58
CA TRP A 326 12.57 17.53 2.50
C TRP A 326 11.26 18.12 2.00
N ILE A 327 10.99 19.36 2.37
CA ILE A 327 9.80 20.08 1.92
C ILE A 327 10.13 20.96 0.72
N GLN A 328 9.18 21.09 -0.21
CA GLN A 328 9.33 22.04 -1.30
C GLN A 328 9.33 23.47 -0.74
N ALA A 329 10.36 24.25 -1.09
CA ALA A 329 10.39 25.67 -0.77
C ALA A 329 9.25 26.37 -1.52
N LYS A 330 8.59 27.33 -0.86
CA LYS A 330 7.50 28.08 -1.48
C LYS A 330 8.05 28.93 -2.63
N GLU A 331 7.21 29.22 -3.63
CA GLU A 331 7.65 29.98 -4.82
C GLU A 331 8.19 31.38 -4.50
N ASN A 332 7.81 31.96 -3.36
CA ASN A 332 8.34 33.25 -2.89
C ASN A 332 9.62 33.14 -2.03
N GLU A 333 10.08 31.92 -1.73
CA GLU A 333 11.30 31.64 -0.95
C GLU A 333 12.54 31.43 -1.83
N TYR A 334 12.36 31.39 -3.16
CA TYR A 334 13.47 31.35 -4.11
C TYR A 334 13.10 31.97 -5.46
N ASP A 335 14.10 32.46 -6.20
CA ASP A 335 13.96 32.82 -7.62
C ASP A 335 14.89 31.98 -8.49
N VAL A 336 14.46 31.75 -9.72
CA VAL A 336 15.23 31.02 -10.74
C VAL A 336 15.48 31.96 -11.90
N VAL A 337 16.75 32.19 -12.23
CA VAL A 337 17.17 33.13 -13.27
C VAL A 337 18.12 32.43 -14.24
N TYR A 338 17.71 32.28 -15.48
CA TYR A 338 18.61 31.89 -16.58
C TYR A 338 19.43 33.10 -16.99
N ALA A 339 20.56 33.33 -16.32
CA ALA A 339 21.42 34.50 -16.55
C ALA A 339 22.09 34.46 -17.94
N SER A 340 22.32 33.26 -18.50
CA SER A 340 22.77 33.05 -19.87
C SER A 340 22.41 31.64 -20.35
N ASN A 341 22.74 31.34 -21.61
CA ASN A 341 22.68 29.98 -22.16
C ASN A 341 23.58 28.98 -21.41
N THR A 342 24.51 29.48 -20.58
CA THR A 342 25.51 28.68 -19.86
C THR A 342 25.40 28.77 -18.33
N LEU A 343 24.50 29.60 -17.80
CA LEU A 343 24.41 29.87 -16.37
C LEU A 343 22.97 29.99 -15.89
N LEU A 344 22.60 29.09 -14.98
CA LEU A 344 21.39 29.15 -14.18
C LEU A 344 21.75 29.65 -12.78
N GLN A 345 21.02 30.64 -12.28
CA GLN A 345 21.17 31.17 -10.94
C GLN A 345 19.92 30.89 -10.13
N VAL A 346 20.08 30.25 -8.98
CA VAL A 346 19.01 30.08 -8.01
C VAL A 346 19.28 30.99 -6.82
N LYS A 347 18.40 31.96 -6.59
CA LYS A 347 18.46 32.89 -5.47
C LYS A 347 17.62 32.33 -4.34
N ILE A 348 18.24 32.00 -3.23
CA ILE A 348 17.58 31.39 -2.06
C ILE A 348 17.37 32.47 -1.00
N TYR A 349 16.11 32.71 -0.62
CA TYR A 349 15.71 33.75 0.35
C TYR A 349 15.56 33.24 1.78
N PHE A 350 15.94 31.98 2.03
CA PHE A 350 15.89 31.34 3.35
C PHE A 350 17.23 30.70 3.71
N SER A 351 17.34 30.25 4.96
CA SER A 351 18.51 29.55 5.46
C SER A 351 18.18 28.08 5.80
N GLY A 352 19.15 27.18 5.62
CA GLY A 352 19.01 25.75 5.88
C GLY A 352 19.73 24.87 4.87
N ASP A 353 19.52 23.56 4.94
CA ASP A 353 20.02 22.63 3.93
C ASP A 353 19.07 22.63 2.73
N VAL A 354 19.64 22.62 1.52
CA VAL A 354 18.90 22.83 0.28
C VAL A 354 19.29 21.79 -0.77
N LYS A 355 18.28 21.26 -1.46
CA LYS A 355 18.44 20.52 -2.72
C LYS A 355 17.81 21.28 -3.87
N ILE A 356 18.49 21.34 -5.00
CA ILE A 356 18.02 22.02 -6.22
C ILE A 356 18.00 20.99 -7.34
N ASN A 357 16.82 20.65 -7.83
CA ASN A 357 16.62 19.82 -9.02
C ASN A 357 16.48 20.72 -10.24
N TYR A 358 17.22 20.46 -11.33
CA TYR A 358 17.24 21.29 -12.53
C TYR A 358 17.45 20.49 -13.81
#